data_AF-A0A2N6CQ94-F1
#
_entry.id   AF-A0A2N6CQ94-F1
#
_cell.length_a   1.000
_cell.length_b   1.000
_cell.length_c   1.000
_cell.angle_alpha   90.00
_cell.angle_beta   90.00
_cell.angle_gamma   90.00
#
_symmetry.space_group_name_H-M   'P 1'
#
loop_
_entity.id
_entity.type
_entity.pdbx_description
1 polymer ?
#
loop_
_entity_poly.entity_id
_entity_poly.type
_entity_poly.pdbx_seq_one_letter_code
_entity_poly.pdbx_strand_id
1 'polypeptide(L)'
;MQAYRNALPQLDGKFFLTDAGLETDLIFNHGIEIREFAAHTLLPDSAGRKALADYLGRFLALAADLDAGFVLDSQTWEAHPHWGGDLGATDEEL
;
A
#
# COMPACT_ATOMS: atom_id res chain seq x y z
N MET A 1 -21.89 6.27 -13.02
CA MET A 1 -21.45 7.14 -11.90
C MET A 1 -21.05 6.22 -10.75
N GLN A 2 -19.88 6.40 -10.14
CA GLN A 2 -19.41 5.57 -9.01
C GLN A 2 -20.40 5.67 -7.84
N ALA A 3 -20.87 4.55 -7.29
CA ALA A 3 -21.96 4.50 -6.31
C ALA A 3 -21.68 5.28 -5.01
N TYR A 4 -20.41 5.51 -4.69
CA TYR A 4 -19.99 6.09 -3.41
C TYR A 4 -19.39 7.51 -3.51
N ARG A 5 -19.49 8.17 -4.68
CA ARG A 5 -18.87 9.49 -4.90
C ARG A 5 -19.30 10.57 -3.90
N ASN A 6 -20.55 10.53 -3.44
CA ASN A 6 -21.11 11.51 -2.51
C ASN A 6 -21.47 10.91 -1.15
N ALA A 7 -21.19 9.63 -0.93
CA ALA A 7 -21.57 8.87 0.25
C ALA A 7 -20.50 7.82 0.54
N LEU A 8 -19.32 8.32 0.91
CA LEU A 8 -18.17 7.48 1.23
C LEU A 8 -18.44 6.70 2.53
N PRO A 9 -18.33 5.36 2.55
CA PRO A 9 -18.68 4.54 3.71
C PRO A 9 -17.95 4.93 5.00
N GLN A 10 -16.71 5.40 4.91
CA GLN A 10 -15.91 5.84 6.06
C GLN A 10 -16.41 7.15 6.71
N LEU A 11 -17.35 7.86 6.08
CA LEU A 11 -17.94 9.08 6.62
C LEU A 11 -19.27 8.83 7.36
N ASP A 12 -19.75 7.58 7.41
CA ASP A 12 -21.04 7.17 8.01
C ASP A 12 -20.94 6.79 9.51
N GLY A 13 -19.86 7.18 10.19
CA GLY A 13 -19.68 6.97 11.64
C GLY A 13 -19.30 5.55 12.08
N LYS A 14 -19.03 4.63 11.16
CA LYS A 14 -18.45 3.32 11.45
C LYS A 14 -16.93 3.42 11.66
N PHE A 15 -16.37 2.45 12.37
CA PHE A 15 -14.91 2.34 12.49
C PHE A 15 -14.29 1.74 11.24
N PHE A 16 -13.19 2.35 10.82
CA PHE A 16 -12.34 1.87 9.74
C PHE A 16 -10.90 1.82 10.24
N LEU A 17 -10.20 0.73 9.95
CA LEU A 17 -8.77 0.65 10.12
C LEU A 17 -8.06 1.17 8.87
N THR A 18 -6.82 1.59 9.08
CA THR A 18 -5.80 1.77 8.04
C THR A 18 -4.66 0.79 8.31
N ASP A 19 -3.74 0.64 7.37
CA ASP A 19 -2.46 0.02 7.64
C ASP A 19 -1.52 0.97 8.42
N ALA A 20 -0.30 0.49 8.65
CA ALA A 20 0.78 1.22 9.32
C ALA A 20 1.92 1.51 8.33
N GLY A 21 3.16 1.61 8.81
CA GLY A 21 4.34 1.80 7.96
C GLY A 21 4.76 0.52 7.22
N LEU A 22 4.26 0.33 6.01
CA LEU A 22 4.55 -0.82 5.16
C LEU A 22 6.04 -0.94 4.88
N GLU A 23 6.66 0.14 4.41
CA GLU A 23 8.05 0.15 4.00
C GLU A 23 8.96 -0.15 5.19
N THR A 24 8.67 0.46 6.34
CA THR A 24 9.44 0.23 7.55
C THR A 24 9.33 -1.20 8.05
N ASP A 25 8.15 -1.82 7.99
CA ASP A 25 7.98 -3.22 8.39
C ASP A 25 8.77 -4.14 7.44
N LEU A 26 8.59 -3.95 6.13
CA LEU A 26 9.24 -4.79 5.13
C LEU A 26 10.78 -4.66 5.16
N ILE A 27 11.31 -3.45 5.32
CA ILE A 27 12.76 -3.22 5.41
C ILE A 27 13.32 -3.77 6.72
N PHE A 28 12.80 -3.32 7.86
CA PHE A 28 13.47 -3.55 9.15
C PHE A 28 13.12 -4.88 9.81
N ASN A 29 11.91 -5.41 9.59
CA ASN A 29 11.47 -6.67 10.20
C ASN A 29 11.56 -7.85 9.24
N HIS A 30 11.46 -7.61 7.93
CA HIS A 30 11.48 -8.67 6.91
C HIS A 30 12.73 -8.67 6.02
N GLY A 31 13.59 -7.66 6.13
CA GLY A 31 14.85 -7.59 5.37
C GLY A 31 14.66 -7.44 3.86
N ILE A 32 13.53 -6.87 3.44
CA ILE A 32 13.23 -6.61 2.03
C ILE A 32 13.70 -5.20 1.70
N GLU A 33 14.71 -5.10 0.85
CA GLU A 33 15.17 -3.82 0.33
C GLU A 33 14.10 -3.17 -0.55
N ILE A 34 13.78 -1.91 -0.27
CA ILE A 34 12.85 -1.11 -1.05
C ILE A 34 13.59 0.13 -1.52
N ARG A 35 13.73 0.28 -2.83
CA ARG A 35 14.45 1.39 -3.45
C ARG A 35 13.77 2.71 -3.10
N GLU A 36 14.53 3.65 -2.52
CA GLU A 36 14.04 4.97 -2.09
C GLU A 36 12.72 4.94 -1.30
N PHE A 37 12.45 3.88 -0.51
CA PHE A 37 11.14 3.71 0.16
C PHE A 37 9.93 3.68 -0.80
N ALA A 38 10.15 3.50 -2.09
CA ALA A 38 9.11 3.51 -3.09
C ALA A 38 8.57 2.08 -3.31
N ALA A 39 7.56 1.69 -2.54
CA ALA A 39 7.03 0.32 -2.52
C ALA A 39 6.49 -0.17 -3.88
N HIS A 40 6.14 0.75 -4.79
CA HIS A 40 5.75 0.41 -6.17
C HIS A 40 6.86 -0.36 -6.92
N THR A 41 8.13 -0.16 -6.55
CA THR A 41 9.29 -0.84 -7.15
C THR A 41 9.31 -2.35 -6.87
N LEU A 42 8.52 -2.84 -5.91
CA LEU A 42 8.33 -4.27 -5.64
C LEU A 42 7.30 -4.93 -6.57
N LEU A 43 6.43 -4.15 -7.22
CA LEU A 43 5.31 -4.65 -8.02
C LEU A 43 5.70 -5.46 -9.27
N PRO A 44 6.82 -5.21 -9.97
CA PRO A 44 7.23 -6.03 -11.11
C PRO A 44 7.54 -7.48 -10.72
N ASP A 45 8.04 -7.71 -9.50
CA ASP A 45 8.42 -9.03 -9.02
C ASP A 45 7.26 -9.74 -8.28
N SER A 46 7.16 -11.04 -8.51
CA SER A 46 6.19 -11.91 -7.84
C SER A 46 6.40 -12.03 -6.33
N ALA A 47 7.66 -12.05 -5.86
CA ALA A 47 7.94 -12.13 -4.43
C ALA A 47 7.62 -10.79 -3.75
N GLY A 48 7.95 -9.66 -4.40
CA GLY A 48 7.53 -8.33 -3.99
C GLY A 48 6.02 -8.19 -3.85
N ARG A 49 5.25 -8.56 -4.88
CA ARG A 49 3.77 -8.59 -4.81
C ARG A 49 3.25 -9.45 -3.65
N LYS A 50 3.88 -10.61 -3.42
CA LYS A 50 3.52 -11.48 -2.30
C LYS A 50 3.79 -10.81 -0.94
N ALA A 51 4.94 -10.15 -0.77
CA ALA A 51 5.26 -9.44 0.47
C ALA A 51 4.25 -8.33 0.78
N LEU A 52 3.88 -7.54 -0.22
CA LEU A 52 2.84 -6.50 -0.10
C LEU A 52 1.47 -7.08 0.28
N ALA A 53 1.08 -8.18 -0.39
CA ALA A 53 -0.18 -8.86 -0.11
C ALA A 53 -0.21 -9.50 1.29
N ASP A 54 0.90 -10.12 1.72
CA ASP A 54 1.02 -10.70 3.05
C ASP A 54 1.00 -9.62 4.15
N TYR A 55 1.57 -8.44 3.90
CA TYR A 55 1.51 -7.29 4.81
C TYR A 55 0.07 -6.80 4.99
N LEU A 56 -0.60 -6.44 3.88
CA LEU A 56 -1.99 -5.95 3.92
C LEU A 56 -2.96 -7.00 4.42
N GLY A 57 -2.72 -8.28 4.10
CA GLY A 57 -3.54 -9.41 4.53
C GLY A 57 -3.65 -9.52 6.06
N ARG A 58 -2.59 -9.17 6.81
CA ARG A 58 -2.62 -9.15 8.28
C ARG A 58 -3.57 -8.07 8.82
N PHE A 59 -3.56 -6.88 8.22
CA PHE A 59 -4.47 -5.79 8.60
C PHE A 59 -5.92 -6.07 8.20
N LEU A 60 -6.14 -6.70 7.04
CA LEU A 60 -7.48 -7.11 6.61
C LEU A 60 -8.07 -8.18 7.54
N ALA A 61 -7.27 -9.14 7.99
CA ALA A 61 -7.69 -10.12 8.99
C ALA A 61 -8.07 -9.43 10.32
N LEU A 62 -7.26 -8.47 10.79
CA LEU A 62 -7.55 -7.69 11.99
C LEU A 62 -8.85 -6.86 11.86
N ALA A 63 -9.08 -6.24 10.69
CA ALA A 63 -10.32 -5.49 10.45
C ALA A 63 -11.54 -6.40 10.53
N ALA A 64 -11.46 -7.62 9.98
CA ALA A 64 -12.52 -8.61 10.07
C ALA A 64 -12.77 -9.06 11.52
N ASP A 65 -11.71 -9.32 12.30
CA ASP A 65 -11.82 -9.71 13.70
C ASP A 65 -12.48 -8.62 14.58
N LEU A 66 -12.33 -7.34 14.20
CA LEU A 66 -12.89 -6.19 14.90
C LEU A 66 -14.25 -5.73 14.37
N ASP A 67 -14.82 -6.40 13.36
CA ASP A 67 -16.02 -5.97 12.63
C ASP A 67 -15.91 -4.51 12.13
N ALA A 68 -14.71 -4.14 11.66
CA ALA A 68 -14.39 -2.82 11.15
C ALA A 68 -14.24 -2.82 9.63
N GLY A 69 -14.51 -1.67 9.00
CA GLY A 69 -14.09 -1.45 7.61
C GLY A 69 -12.57 -1.30 7.51
N PHE A 70 -12.06 -1.30 6.27
CA PHE A 70 -10.64 -1.04 6.01
C PHE A 70 -10.48 -0.03 4.87
N VAL A 71 -9.62 0.98 5.07
CA VAL A 71 -9.19 1.90 4.01
C VAL A 71 -7.82 1.43 3.55
N LEU A 72 -7.77 0.91 2.32
CA LEU A 72 -6.55 0.34 1.73
C LEU A 72 -5.80 1.42 0.95
N ASP A 73 -4.54 1.64 1.29
CA ASP A 73 -3.70 2.60 0.59
C ASP A 73 -3.00 1.97 -0.62
N SER A 74 -2.77 2.77 -1.66
CA SER A 74 -2.06 2.35 -2.85
C SER A 74 -0.56 2.53 -2.70
N GLN A 75 0.20 1.62 -3.30
CA GLN A 75 1.67 1.68 -3.33
C GLN A 75 2.09 2.69 -4.40
N THR A 76 1.79 3.96 -4.21
CA THR A 76 1.98 5.04 -5.21
C THR A 76 2.86 6.17 -4.71
N TRP A 77 3.42 6.05 -3.50
CA TRP A 77 4.50 6.94 -3.08
C TRP A 77 5.65 6.84 -4.09
N GLU A 78 6.08 8.01 -4.57
CA GLU A 78 7.08 8.22 -5.62
C GLU A 78 6.81 7.58 -7.00
N ALA A 79 5.61 7.04 -7.24
CA ALA A 79 5.18 6.57 -8.57
C ALA A 79 4.80 7.77 -9.47
N HIS A 80 5.78 8.61 -9.77
CA HIS A 80 5.62 9.81 -10.59
C HIS A 80 6.94 10.18 -11.29
N PRO A 81 6.94 10.61 -12.57
CA PRO A 81 8.15 10.92 -13.34
C PRO A 81 9.16 11.87 -12.70
N HIS A 82 8.70 12.74 -11.78
CA HIS A 82 9.56 13.62 -10.99
C HIS A 82 10.70 12.87 -10.27
N TRP A 83 10.43 11.65 -9.82
CA TRP A 83 11.36 10.83 -9.03
C TRP A 83 12.21 9.87 -9.87
N GLY A 84 12.02 9.82 -11.20
CA GLY A 84 12.70 8.83 -12.05
C GLY A 84 14.23 8.88 -11.99
N GLY A 85 14.81 10.08 -11.76
CA GLY A 85 16.24 10.25 -11.57
C GLY A 85 16.75 9.59 -10.28
N ASP A 86 16.07 9.83 -9.16
CA ASP A 86 16.44 9.29 -7.84
C ASP A 86 16.22 7.76 -7.80
N LEU A 87 15.13 7.29 -8.40
CA LEU A 87 14.79 5.87 -8.50
C LEU A 87 15.60 5.09 -9.54
N GLY A 88 16.33 5.78 -10.42
CA GLY A 88 16.95 5.15 -11.60
C GLY A 88 15.93 4.39 -12.45
N ALA A 89 14.71 4.93 -12.56
CA ALA A 89 13.55 4.30 -13.20
C ALA A 89 13.24 4.96 -14.54
N THR A 90 12.67 4.18 -15.46
CA THR A 90 12.12 4.64 -16.74
C THR A 90 10.67 5.08 -16.60
N ASP A 91 10.15 5.85 -17.57
CA ASP A 91 8.74 6.26 -17.60
C ASP A 91 7.75 5.07 -17.65
N GLU A 92 8.19 3.88 -18.08
CA GLU A 92 7.36 2.67 -18.08
C GLU A 92 7.31 2.00 -16.69
N GLU A 93 8.29 2.29 -15.83
CA GLU A 93 8.37 1.77 -14.46
C GLU A 93 7.65 2.65 -13.42
N LEU A 94 7.18 3.85 -13.82
CA LEU A 94 6.52 4.86 -12.97
C LEU A 94 5.04 5.04 -13.32
#